data_AF-A0A9Q0PR00-F1
#
_entry.id   AF-A0A9Q0PR00-F1
#
_cell.length_a   1.000
_cell.length_b   1.000
_cell.length_c   1.000
_cell.angle_alpha   90.00
_cell.angle_beta   90.00
_cell.angle_gamma   90.00
#
_symmetry.space_group_name_H-M   'P 1'
#
loop_
_entity.id
_entity.type
_entity.pdbx_description
1 polymer ?
#
loop_
_entity_poly.entity_id
_entity_poly.type
_entity_poly.pdbx_seq_one_letter_code
_entity_poly.pdbx_strand_id
1 'polypeptide(L)'
;MAATTTATTIFSDLSKHSLSINSNPQIPHKAPLSLLPKTLQKPYLSQTTHKTHIAFSSKNPISDLVSTDKKSADDFSSYFDDDDEKPREECGVVGIYGDPEASRLCYLALHALQHRGQEGAGIVTVNDHKVLQSVTGVGLVSEVFNESKLDQLPGDLAIGHVRYSTAGSSMLKNVQPFVAGYRFGSVGVAHNGNLVNYMKLRAMLEDNGSIFNTSSDTEVVLHLIATSKTRPFFLRIVDACEKLEGAYSMVFLTEDKLVAVRDPYGFRPLVMGRRSNGAVVFASETCALDLIEATYEREVYPGEVLVVDKDGVQSLCLMPPP
;
A
#
# COMPACT_ATOMS: atom_id res chain seq x y z
N MET A 1 59.59 14.98 -51.41
CA MET A 1 60.50 14.78 -50.26
C MET A 1 59.66 14.28 -49.10
N ALA A 2 60.11 13.19 -48.49
CA ALA A 2 59.44 12.44 -47.43
C ALA A 2 59.54 13.16 -46.07
N ALA A 3 58.62 12.85 -45.14
CA ALA A 3 58.93 12.10 -43.91
C ALA A 3 57.89 12.35 -42.79
N THR A 4 57.40 11.23 -42.28
CA THR A 4 56.93 10.92 -40.92
C THR A 4 57.74 11.60 -39.81
N THR A 5 57.18 11.79 -38.61
CA THR A 5 57.65 11.20 -37.32
C THR A 5 56.90 11.79 -36.10
N THR A 6 56.50 10.87 -35.21
CA THR A 6 55.99 11.00 -33.84
C THR A 6 57.00 11.57 -32.83
N ALA A 7 56.56 12.27 -31.78
CA ALA A 7 57.30 12.32 -30.52
C ALA A 7 56.41 12.66 -29.30
N THR A 8 56.34 11.71 -28.39
CA THR A 8 55.96 11.82 -26.98
C THR A 8 57.05 12.56 -26.19
N THR A 9 56.71 13.41 -25.21
CA THR A 9 57.60 13.65 -24.06
C THR A 9 56.84 14.07 -22.80
N ILE A 10 57.17 13.39 -21.72
CA ILE A 10 56.79 13.57 -20.32
C ILE A 10 57.80 14.52 -19.65
N PHE A 11 57.36 15.43 -18.78
CA PHE A 11 58.07 16.05 -17.64
C PHE A 11 57.03 16.94 -16.93
N SER A 12 56.91 17.15 -15.62
CA SER A 12 57.42 16.54 -14.38
C SER A 12 56.86 17.39 -13.24
N ASP A 13 56.53 16.74 -12.12
CA ASP A 13 56.48 17.24 -10.74
C ASP A 13 56.74 18.73 -10.47
N LEU A 14 55.79 19.36 -9.76
CA LEU A 14 56.16 20.32 -8.73
C LEU A 14 55.29 20.16 -7.47
N SER A 15 56.04 20.08 -6.38
CA SER A 15 55.74 19.69 -5.02
C SER A 15 55.06 20.78 -4.19
N LYS A 16 54.31 20.30 -3.17
CA LYS A 16 54.22 20.82 -1.79
C LYS A 16 53.74 22.26 -1.60
N HIS A 17 52.56 22.40 -0.96
CA HIS A 17 52.50 23.11 0.32
C HIS A 17 51.31 22.63 1.17
N SER A 18 51.66 22.02 2.29
CA SER A 18 50.84 21.77 3.47
C SER A 18 50.48 23.08 4.17
N LEU A 19 49.24 23.24 4.64
CA LEU A 19 48.91 24.03 5.83
C LEU A 19 47.65 23.46 6.49
N SER A 20 47.89 22.81 7.63
CA SER A 20 46.92 22.42 8.65
C SER A 20 46.40 23.64 9.40
N ILE A 21 45.07 23.76 9.57
CA ILE A 21 44.49 24.60 10.61
C ILE A 21 43.53 23.74 11.44
N ASN A 22 43.93 23.58 12.69
CA ASN A 22 43.24 22.95 13.78
C ASN A 22 42.46 24.04 14.52
N SER A 23 41.14 23.91 14.69
CA SER A 23 40.40 24.73 15.65
C SER A 23 39.15 24.00 16.12
N ASN A 24 39.30 23.38 17.29
CA ASN A 24 38.22 22.93 18.16
C ASN A 24 37.58 24.16 18.83
N PRO A 25 36.25 24.18 19.03
CA PRO A 25 35.77 24.60 20.33
C PRO A 25 34.67 23.67 20.90
N GLN A 26 34.78 23.47 22.22
CA GLN A 26 33.88 22.70 23.06
C GLN A 26 32.45 23.28 23.15
N ILE A 27 31.47 22.39 22.95
CA ILE A 27 30.21 22.12 23.67
C ILE A 27 29.58 23.24 24.56
N PRO A 28 28.23 23.35 24.58
CA PRO A 28 27.57 22.81 25.76
C PRO A 28 26.34 21.93 25.44
N HIS A 29 26.28 20.83 26.20
CA HIS A 29 25.17 19.89 26.28
C HIS A 29 23.88 20.62 26.66
N LYS A 30 22.83 20.48 25.85
CA LYS A 30 21.46 20.75 26.29
C LYS A 30 20.86 19.43 26.79
N ALA A 31 20.52 19.42 28.07
CA ALA A 31 19.79 18.37 28.74
C ALA A 31 18.42 18.12 28.08
N PRO A 32 17.91 16.88 28.08
CA PRO A 32 16.55 16.62 27.65
C PRO A 32 15.57 17.16 28.69
N LEU A 33 14.61 17.97 28.24
CA LEU A 33 13.45 18.41 29.01
C LEU A 33 12.57 17.18 29.32
N SER A 34 12.73 16.61 30.51
CA SER A 34 11.83 15.60 31.06
C SER A 34 10.54 16.26 31.54
N LEU A 35 9.49 16.22 30.72
CA LEU A 35 8.13 16.55 31.14
C LEU A 35 7.46 15.30 31.72
N LEU A 36 7.40 15.23 33.05
CA LEU A 36 6.60 14.26 33.80
C LEU A 36 5.10 14.39 33.45
N PRO A 37 4.38 13.30 33.14
CA PRO A 37 2.93 13.32 33.08
C PRO A 37 2.32 13.38 34.48
N LYS A 38 1.35 14.27 34.66
CA LYS A 38 0.46 14.29 35.82
C LYS A 38 -0.38 13.01 35.83
N THR A 39 -0.36 12.33 36.96
CA THR A 39 -1.21 11.20 37.35
C THR A 39 -2.69 11.51 37.13
N LEU A 40 -3.37 10.69 36.32
CA LEU A 40 -4.83 10.58 36.26
C LEU A 40 -5.24 9.17 36.69
N GLN A 41 -6.10 9.13 37.70
CA GLN A 41 -6.62 7.93 38.35
C GLN A 41 -7.55 7.13 37.43
N LYS A 42 -7.43 5.80 37.47
CA LYS A 42 -8.40 4.85 36.90
C LYS A 42 -9.71 4.88 37.72
N PRO A 43 -10.89 4.94 37.09
CA PRO A 43 -12.12 4.51 37.74
C PRO A 43 -12.22 2.98 37.68
N TYR A 44 -12.30 2.38 38.86
CA TYR A 44 -12.81 1.03 39.10
C TYR A 44 -14.25 0.92 38.55
N LEU A 45 -14.54 -0.10 37.74
CA LEU A 45 -15.91 -0.61 37.59
C LEU A 45 -15.93 -2.08 38.00
N SER A 46 -16.71 -2.35 39.03
CA SER A 46 -16.96 -3.64 39.65
C SER A 46 -17.78 -4.55 38.75
N GLN A 47 -17.36 -5.81 38.69
CA GLN A 47 -18.13 -6.94 38.18
C GLN A 47 -19.34 -7.22 39.10
N THR A 48 -20.53 -7.34 38.53
CA THR A 48 -21.66 -8.04 39.16
C THR A 48 -22.32 -8.98 38.15
N THR A 49 -22.26 -10.26 38.51
CA THR A 49 -22.89 -11.40 37.85
C THR A 49 -24.37 -11.47 38.18
N HIS A 50 -25.25 -11.59 37.17
CA HIS A 50 -26.55 -12.24 37.34
C HIS A 50 -26.93 -13.02 36.08
N LYS A 51 -26.91 -14.35 36.20
CA LYS A 51 -27.53 -15.31 35.27
C LYS A 51 -29.02 -15.43 35.62
N THR A 52 -29.89 -15.41 34.62
CA THR A 52 -31.25 -15.96 34.73
C THR A 52 -31.64 -16.58 33.39
N HIS A 53 -31.79 -17.90 33.39
CA HIS A 53 -32.40 -18.70 32.34
C HIS A 53 -33.92 -18.64 32.49
N ILE A 54 -34.65 -18.39 31.40
CA ILE A 54 -36.07 -18.74 31.29
C ILE A 54 -36.27 -19.40 29.93
N ALA A 55 -36.61 -20.69 29.96
CA ALA A 55 -37.08 -21.47 28.82
C ALA A 55 -38.61 -21.52 28.88
N PHE A 56 -39.28 -21.24 27.75
CA PHE A 56 -40.69 -21.57 27.58
C PHE A 56 -40.87 -22.45 26.36
N SER A 57 -41.39 -23.65 26.65
CA SER A 57 -41.92 -24.64 25.72
C SER A 57 -43.43 -24.47 25.69
N SER A 58 -44.04 -24.37 24.51
CA SER A 58 -45.48 -24.58 24.36
C SER A 58 -45.76 -25.30 23.05
N LYS A 59 -46.31 -26.51 23.20
CA LYS A 59 -46.77 -27.40 22.15
C LYS A 59 -48.03 -26.84 21.50
N ASN A 60 -48.13 -27.00 20.18
CA ASN A 60 -49.36 -26.84 19.39
C ASN A 60 -50.39 -27.92 19.75
N PRO A 61 -51.68 -27.62 19.59
CA PRO A 61 -52.63 -28.62 19.13
C PRO A 61 -53.53 -28.12 17.99
N ILE A 62 -54.12 -29.10 17.30
CA ILE A 62 -55.14 -29.04 16.23
C ILE A 62 -54.55 -29.19 14.81
N SER A 63 -54.32 -30.46 14.49
CA SER A 63 -54.56 -31.04 13.17
C SER A 63 -56.06 -31.14 12.89
N ASP A 64 -56.36 -31.34 11.60
CA ASP A 64 -57.61 -31.84 11.00
C ASP A 64 -58.46 -30.77 10.32
N LEU A 65 -58.29 -30.62 9.00
CA LEU A 65 -59.35 -31.01 8.05
C LEU A 65 -58.84 -30.98 6.59
N VAL A 66 -58.79 -32.18 5.99
CA VAL A 66 -59.20 -32.54 4.62
C VAL A 66 -58.36 -32.06 3.41
N SER A 67 -57.53 -33.01 2.93
CA SER A 67 -57.45 -33.61 1.58
C SER A 67 -58.13 -32.87 0.42
N THR A 68 -57.50 -32.62 -0.74
CA THR A 68 -57.25 -33.63 -1.80
C THR A 68 -56.53 -33.03 -3.02
N ASP A 69 -55.76 -33.89 -3.69
CA ASP A 69 -55.52 -33.96 -5.14
C ASP A 69 -54.52 -33.05 -5.89
N LYS A 70 -53.43 -33.73 -6.29
CA LYS A 70 -52.88 -33.90 -7.66
C LYS A 70 -51.75 -32.99 -8.18
N LYS A 71 -50.60 -33.66 -8.33
CA LYS A 71 -49.69 -33.74 -9.49
C LYS A 71 -49.21 -32.41 -10.13
N SER A 72 -47.90 -32.20 -10.09
CA SER A 72 -46.99 -32.47 -11.22
C SER A 72 -45.54 -32.26 -10.81
N ALA A 73 -44.65 -33.03 -11.42
CA ALA A 73 -43.20 -32.96 -11.28
C ALA A 73 -42.70 -31.56 -11.65
N ASP A 74 -41.78 -31.02 -10.84
CA ASP A 74 -40.63 -30.31 -11.34
C ASP A 74 -39.47 -30.49 -10.36
N ASP A 75 -38.36 -30.87 -10.95
CA ASP A 75 -37.04 -31.10 -10.40
C ASP A 75 -36.48 -29.79 -9.84
N PHE A 76 -36.32 -29.70 -8.52
CA PHE A 76 -35.63 -28.58 -7.87
C PHE A 76 -34.52 -29.13 -6.98
N SER A 77 -33.49 -29.67 -7.63
CA SER A 77 -32.17 -29.79 -7.01
C SER A 77 -31.60 -28.37 -6.86
N SER A 78 -31.82 -27.79 -5.69
CA SER A 78 -31.08 -26.62 -5.23
C SER A 78 -29.61 -27.00 -5.12
N TYR A 79 -28.85 -26.76 -6.19
CA TYR A 79 -27.41 -26.58 -6.13
C TYR A 79 -27.17 -25.35 -5.24
N PHE A 80 -27.04 -25.59 -3.94
CA PHE A 80 -26.35 -24.67 -3.06
C PHE A 80 -24.88 -24.76 -3.46
N ASP A 81 -24.39 -23.74 -4.17
CA ASP A 81 -22.95 -23.53 -4.37
C ASP A 81 -22.34 -23.27 -2.98
N ASP A 82 -21.80 -24.33 -2.38
CA ASP A 82 -21.00 -24.32 -1.14
C ASP A 82 -19.62 -23.66 -1.33
N ASP A 83 -19.40 -22.90 -2.42
CA ASP A 83 -18.11 -22.25 -2.73
C ASP A 83 -17.91 -20.90 -1.99
N ASP A 84 -18.92 -20.44 -1.25
CA ASP A 84 -18.85 -19.19 -0.47
C ASP A 84 -18.12 -19.33 0.88
N GLU A 85 -17.68 -20.53 1.25
CA GLU A 85 -17.00 -20.84 2.52
C GLU A 85 -15.46 -20.90 2.36
N LYS A 86 -14.89 -20.02 1.53
CA LYS A 86 -13.43 -19.81 1.48
C LYS A 86 -13.08 -18.48 2.16
N PRO A 87 -12.01 -18.41 2.97
CA PRO A 87 -11.47 -17.15 3.46
C PRO A 87 -11.22 -16.22 2.28
N ARG A 88 -11.96 -15.11 2.19
CA ARG A 88 -11.87 -14.17 1.07
C ARG A 88 -10.69 -13.25 1.30
N GLU A 89 -9.66 -13.42 0.48
CA GLU A 89 -8.46 -12.61 0.55
C GLU A 89 -8.69 -11.23 -0.06
N GLU A 90 -8.33 -10.21 0.71
CA GLU A 90 -8.55 -8.81 0.36
C GLU A 90 -7.53 -8.33 -0.68
N CYS A 91 -7.80 -7.20 -1.34
CA CYS A 91 -7.04 -6.65 -2.48
C CYS A 91 -5.53 -6.92 -2.48
N GLY A 92 -4.92 -7.17 -3.64
CA GLY A 92 -3.47 -7.31 -3.81
C GLY A 92 -2.77 -5.99 -4.16
N VAL A 93 -1.58 -5.75 -3.61
CA VAL A 93 -0.71 -4.61 -3.97
C VAL A 93 0.65 -5.07 -4.44
N VAL A 94 1.24 -4.32 -5.38
CA VAL A 94 2.60 -4.53 -5.90
C VAL A 94 3.31 -3.18 -6.02
N GLY A 95 4.60 -3.12 -5.72
CA GLY A 95 5.46 -1.96 -6.00
C GLY A 95 6.82 -2.41 -6.54
N ILE A 96 7.35 -1.72 -7.54
CA ILE A 96 8.62 -2.04 -8.19
C ILE A 96 9.43 -0.76 -8.33
N TYR A 97 10.71 -0.81 -7.97
CA TYR A 97 11.65 0.29 -8.10
C TYR A 97 12.94 -0.15 -8.79
N GLY A 98 13.33 0.57 -9.84
CA GLY A 98 14.63 0.44 -10.49
C GLY A 98 14.70 -0.65 -11.54
N ASP A 99 13.62 -0.88 -12.29
CA ASP A 99 13.58 -1.86 -13.39
C ASP A 99 13.00 -1.24 -14.67
N PRO A 100 13.72 -1.25 -15.81
CA PRO A 100 13.23 -0.69 -17.07
C PRO A 100 11.90 -1.26 -17.58
N GLU A 101 11.54 -2.48 -17.14
CA GLU A 101 10.30 -3.16 -17.49
C GLU A 101 9.27 -3.13 -16.33
N ALA A 102 9.31 -2.11 -15.47
CA ALA A 102 8.50 -2.04 -14.25
C ALA A 102 7.00 -2.26 -14.50
N SER A 103 6.43 -1.72 -15.57
CA SER A 103 5.00 -1.93 -15.91
C SER A 103 4.69 -3.40 -16.24
N ARG A 104 5.51 -4.06 -17.06
CA ARG A 104 5.32 -5.47 -17.44
C ARG A 104 5.53 -6.40 -16.24
N LEU A 105 6.53 -6.14 -15.42
CA LEU A 105 6.75 -6.90 -14.19
C LEU A 105 5.62 -6.70 -13.19
N CYS A 106 5.10 -5.48 -13.07
CA CYS A 106 3.95 -5.19 -12.23
C CYS A 106 2.71 -5.93 -12.73
N TYR A 107 2.48 -5.97 -14.06
CA TYR A 107 1.41 -6.75 -14.67
C TYR A 107 1.52 -8.25 -14.33
N LEU A 108 2.70 -8.84 -14.48
CA LEU A 108 2.93 -10.26 -14.14
C LEU A 108 2.70 -10.52 -12.65
N ALA A 109 3.26 -9.69 -11.78
CA ALA A 109 3.08 -9.79 -10.33
C ALA A 109 1.60 -9.66 -9.92
N LEU A 110 0.83 -8.74 -10.54
CA LEU A 110 -0.60 -8.63 -10.31
C LEU A 110 -1.36 -9.87 -10.79
N HIS A 111 -0.95 -10.48 -11.91
CA HIS A 111 -1.53 -11.74 -12.38
C HIS A 111 -1.28 -12.89 -11.38
N ALA A 112 -0.12 -12.94 -10.73
CA ALA A 112 0.13 -13.88 -9.64
C ALA A 112 -0.73 -13.63 -8.39
N LEU A 113 -1.17 -12.38 -8.18
CA LEU A 113 -2.06 -11.99 -7.08
C LEU A 113 -3.53 -11.93 -7.49
N GLN A 114 -3.92 -12.39 -8.68
CA GLN A 114 -5.28 -12.28 -9.22
C GLN A 114 -6.33 -12.93 -8.31
N HIS A 115 -5.95 -13.93 -7.51
CA HIS A 115 -6.82 -14.57 -6.52
C HIS A 115 -7.28 -13.62 -5.41
N ARG A 116 -6.55 -12.51 -5.19
CA ARG A 116 -6.85 -11.50 -4.16
C ARG A 116 -7.80 -10.39 -4.63
N GLY A 117 -8.30 -10.46 -5.87
CA GLY A 117 -9.25 -9.48 -6.40
C GLY A 117 -9.45 -9.63 -7.91
N GLN A 118 -10.70 -9.68 -8.37
CA GLN A 118 -11.07 -9.95 -9.77
C GLN A 118 -11.95 -8.84 -10.38
N GLU A 119 -12.28 -7.82 -9.58
CA GLU A 119 -13.24 -6.79 -9.94
C GLU A 119 -12.60 -5.57 -10.59
N GLY A 120 -11.29 -5.40 -10.42
CA GLY A 120 -10.54 -4.38 -11.14
C GLY A 120 -9.05 -4.48 -10.93
N ALA A 121 -8.31 -3.92 -11.88
CA ALA A 121 -6.86 -3.86 -11.84
C ALA A 121 -6.37 -2.48 -12.27
N GLY A 122 -5.20 -2.10 -11.78
CA GLY A 122 -4.58 -0.83 -12.10
C GLY A 122 -3.08 -0.86 -11.95
N ILE A 123 -2.39 -0.09 -12.79
CA ILE A 123 -0.95 0.14 -12.73
C ILE A 123 -0.70 1.64 -12.89
N VAL A 124 0.21 2.15 -12.07
CA VAL A 124 0.76 3.49 -12.19
C VAL A 124 2.27 3.39 -12.34
N THR A 125 2.85 4.08 -13.32
CA THR A 125 4.30 4.18 -13.52
C THR A 125 4.77 5.63 -13.50
N VAL A 126 6.09 5.83 -13.45
CA VAL A 126 6.72 7.15 -13.58
C VAL A 126 7.55 7.20 -14.85
N ASN A 127 7.15 8.03 -15.81
CA ASN A 127 7.92 8.17 -17.05
C ASN A 127 9.22 8.98 -16.88
N ASP A 128 9.99 9.07 -17.95
CA ASP A 128 11.27 9.80 -18.00
C ASP A 128 11.13 11.29 -17.65
N HIS A 129 9.95 11.87 -17.89
CA HIS A 129 9.63 13.26 -17.57
C HIS A 129 9.16 13.46 -16.13
N LYS A 130 9.26 12.44 -15.27
CA LYS A 130 8.84 12.47 -13.86
C LYS A 130 7.34 12.71 -13.70
N VAL A 131 6.54 12.21 -14.63
CA VAL A 131 5.09 12.28 -14.60
C VAL A 131 4.52 10.90 -14.32
N LEU A 132 3.59 10.82 -13.37
CA LEU A 132 2.86 9.59 -13.09
C LEU A 132 1.85 9.31 -14.20
N GLN A 133 1.93 8.13 -14.80
CA GLN A 133 1.00 7.63 -15.81
C GLN A 133 0.18 6.50 -15.20
N SER A 134 -1.13 6.51 -15.42
CA SER A 134 -2.06 5.58 -14.78
C SER A 134 -2.97 4.94 -15.81
N VAL A 135 -3.09 3.62 -15.74
CA VAL A 135 -4.13 2.87 -16.44
C VAL A 135 -4.84 1.98 -15.43
N THR A 136 -6.15 2.17 -15.31
CA THR A 136 -7.02 1.44 -14.39
C THR A 136 -8.26 0.95 -15.13
N GLY A 137 -8.76 -0.23 -14.79
CA GLY A 137 -9.95 -0.82 -15.41
C GLY A 137 -10.69 -1.79 -14.50
N VAL A 138 -11.96 -2.03 -14.83
CA VAL A 138 -12.79 -3.07 -14.19
C VAL A 138 -12.51 -4.41 -14.89
N GLY A 139 -12.50 -5.50 -14.12
CA GLY A 139 -12.25 -6.85 -14.61
C GLY A 139 -10.87 -7.41 -14.23
N LEU A 140 -10.53 -8.53 -14.85
CA LEU A 140 -9.28 -9.25 -14.60
C LEU A 140 -8.07 -8.46 -15.11
N VAL A 141 -6.88 -8.75 -14.58
CA VAL A 141 -5.62 -8.12 -14.99
C VAL A 141 -5.41 -8.26 -16.51
N SER A 142 -5.67 -9.44 -17.07
CA SER A 142 -5.55 -9.72 -18.51
C SER A 142 -6.60 -9.04 -19.39
N GLU A 143 -7.74 -8.66 -18.82
CA GLU A 143 -8.80 -7.93 -19.52
C GLU A 143 -8.52 -6.43 -19.51
N VAL A 144 -7.98 -5.93 -18.39
CA VAL A 144 -7.64 -4.52 -18.22
C VAL A 144 -6.41 -4.15 -19.04
N PHE A 145 -5.38 -4.99 -19.07
CA PHE A 145 -4.10 -4.69 -19.71
C PHE A 145 -3.86 -5.54 -20.96
N ASN A 146 -3.64 -4.87 -22.08
CA ASN A 146 -3.07 -5.46 -23.29
C ASN A 146 -1.70 -4.80 -23.56
N GLU A 147 -0.95 -5.34 -24.52
CA GLU A 147 0.39 -4.82 -24.84
C GLU A 147 0.38 -3.31 -25.13
N SER A 148 -0.60 -2.84 -25.91
CA SER A 148 -0.74 -1.42 -26.25
C SER A 148 -0.96 -0.51 -25.03
N LYS A 149 -1.62 -0.98 -23.97
CA LYS A 149 -1.78 -0.25 -22.71
C LYS A 149 -0.52 -0.30 -21.86
N LEU A 150 0.20 -1.42 -21.86
CA LEU A 150 1.49 -1.53 -21.16
C LEU A 150 2.55 -0.63 -21.80
N ASP A 151 2.54 -0.49 -23.13
CA ASP A 151 3.41 0.45 -23.86
C ASP A 151 3.14 1.92 -23.51
N GLN A 152 1.96 2.24 -22.98
CA GLN A 152 1.62 3.59 -22.49
C GLN A 152 2.12 3.85 -21.06
N LEU A 153 2.74 2.85 -20.42
CA LEU A 153 3.27 2.91 -19.06
C LEU A 153 4.79 2.67 -19.04
N PRO A 154 5.61 3.50 -19.72
CA PRO A 154 7.06 3.44 -19.58
C PRO A 154 7.51 3.85 -18.17
N GLY A 155 8.76 3.49 -17.85
CA GLY A 155 9.46 3.98 -16.67
C GLY A 155 9.99 2.89 -15.75
N ASP A 156 10.91 3.29 -14.88
CA ASP A 156 11.65 2.36 -14.03
C ASP A 156 10.97 2.06 -12.68
N LEU A 157 9.84 2.72 -12.41
CA LEU A 157 9.07 2.57 -11.18
C LEU A 157 7.61 2.28 -11.51
N ALA A 158 7.01 1.38 -10.74
CA ALA A 158 5.60 1.04 -10.87
C ALA A 158 4.96 0.73 -9.51
N ILE A 159 3.67 1.01 -9.37
CA ILE A 159 2.80 0.38 -8.37
C ILE A 159 1.57 -0.20 -9.06
N GLY A 160 1.03 -1.27 -8.48
CA GLY A 160 -0.10 -1.99 -9.01
C GLY A 160 -1.08 -2.41 -7.92
N HIS A 161 -2.31 -2.64 -8.35
CA HIS A 161 -3.38 -3.09 -7.46
C HIS A 161 -4.34 -4.04 -8.18
N VAL A 162 -4.77 -5.10 -7.50
CA VAL A 162 -5.93 -5.91 -7.85
C VAL A 162 -7.00 -5.75 -6.77
N ARG A 163 -8.20 -5.40 -7.18
CA ARG A 163 -9.30 -5.04 -6.30
C ARG A 163 -10.23 -6.21 -6.10
N TYR A 164 -10.48 -6.53 -4.82
CA TYR A 164 -11.67 -7.24 -4.40
C TYR A 164 -12.77 -6.24 -4.01
N SER A 165 -14.01 -6.50 -4.36
CA SER A 165 -15.11 -5.58 -4.04
C SER A 165 -15.68 -5.90 -2.66
N THR A 166 -15.02 -5.43 -1.60
CA THR A 166 -15.66 -5.35 -0.28
C THR A 166 -16.65 -4.17 -0.28
N ALA A 167 -17.91 -4.45 0.03
CA ALA A 167 -19.01 -3.48 0.23
C ALA A 167 -18.88 -2.13 -0.53
N GLY A 168 -19.31 -2.10 -1.79
CA GLY A 168 -19.35 -0.91 -2.62
C GLY A 168 -19.72 -1.27 -4.05
N SER A 169 -20.24 -0.32 -4.82
CA SER A 169 -20.51 -0.58 -6.23
C SER A 169 -19.19 -0.85 -6.98
N SER A 170 -19.25 -1.76 -7.95
CA SER A 170 -18.20 -2.08 -8.93
C SER A 170 -18.00 -0.92 -9.92
N MET A 171 -17.77 0.28 -9.39
CA MET A 171 -17.50 1.47 -10.19
C MET A 171 -16.01 1.59 -10.49
N LEU A 172 -15.70 1.94 -11.74
CA LEU A 172 -14.35 2.27 -12.20
C LEU A 172 -13.66 3.31 -11.30
N LYS A 173 -14.43 4.24 -10.73
CA LYS A 173 -13.93 5.28 -9.81
C LYS A 173 -13.25 4.73 -8.55
N ASN A 174 -13.56 3.50 -8.16
CA ASN A 174 -13.01 2.86 -6.98
C ASN A 174 -11.84 1.91 -7.33
N VAL A 175 -11.42 1.85 -8.60
CA VAL A 175 -10.27 1.03 -9.01
C VAL A 175 -8.98 1.79 -8.71
N GLN A 176 -8.14 1.16 -7.91
CA GLN A 176 -6.81 1.63 -7.53
C GLN A 176 -5.74 1.16 -8.54
N PRO A 177 -4.53 1.73 -8.56
CA PRO A 177 -4.02 2.79 -7.68
C PRO A 177 -4.67 4.16 -7.89
N PHE A 178 -4.79 4.96 -6.83
CA PHE A 178 -5.23 6.36 -6.93
C PHE A 178 -4.04 7.28 -7.11
N VAL A 179 -4.19 8.28 -7.99
CA VAL A 179 -3.17 9.29 -8.25
C VAL A 179 -3.74 10.67 -7.97
N ALA A 180 -3.02 11.49 -7.21
CA ALA A 180 -3.38 12.87 -6.95
C ALA A 180 -2.18 13.80 -7.07
N GLY A 181 -2.42 14.97 -7.67
CA GLY A 181 -1.51 16.10 -7.64
C GLY A 181 -1.77 16.98 -6.42
N TYR A 182 -0.72 17.47 -5.78
CA TYR A 182 -0.79 18.38 -4.65
C TYR A 182 0.44 19.31 -4.64
N ARG A 183 0.56 20.18 -3.63
CA ARG A 183 1.56 21.27 -3.62
C ARG A 183 3.04 20.83 -3.67
N PHE A 184 3.33 19.52 -3.58
CA PHE A 184 4.69 18.96 -3.61
C PHE A 184 4.93 17.98 -4.75
N GLY A 185 4.04 17.92 -5.74
CA GLY A 185 4.16 16.99 -6.85
C GLY A 185 2.95 16.07 -6.95
N SER A 186 3.19 14.86 -7.42
CA SER A 186 2.18 13.82 -7.61
C SER A 186 2.48 12.61 -6.73
N VAL A 187 1.43 11.99 -6.22
CA VAL A 187 1.53 10.74 -5.45
C VAL A 187 0.50 9.74 -5.95
N GLY A 188 0.97 8.52 -6.21
CA GLY A 188 0.17 7.33 -6.43
C GLY A 188 0.10 6.51 -5.15
N VAL A 189 -1.03 5.84 -4.90
CA VAL A 189 -1.19 4.92 -3.77
C VAL A 189 -2.02 3.70 -4.16
N ALA A 190 -1.55 2.52 -3.75
CA ALA A 190 -2.31 1.28 -3.75
C ALA A 190 -2.40 0.75 -2.32
N HIS A 191 -3.62 0.38 -1.91
CA HIS A 191 -3.96 0.05 -0.54
C HIS A 191 -4.73 -1.26 -0.47
N ASN A 192 -4.22 -2.19 0.34
CA ASN A 192 -4.89 -3.39 0.79
C ASN A 192 -5.22 -3.23 2.27
N GLY A 193 -6.50 -3.13 2.62
CA GLY A 193 -6.89 -2.88 3.99
C GLY A 193 -8.27 -2.28 4.13
N ASN A 194 -8.60 -1.92 5.38
CA ASN A 194 -9.81 -1.19 5.72
C ASN A 194 -9.54 -0.25 6.89
N LEU A 195 -9.83 1.04 6.68
CA LEU A 195 -9.71 2.06 7.72
C LEU A 195 -10.97 2.12 8.58
N VAL A 196 -10.86 1.72 9.84
CA VAL A 196 -11.95 1.71 10.83
C VAL A 196 -12.45 3.12 11.14
N ASN A 197 -11.54 4.10 11.20
CA ASN A 197 -11.87 5.50 11.47
C ASN A 197 -12.12 6.32 10.20
N TYR A 198 -12.34 5.68 9.04
CA TYR A 198 -12.57 6.33 7.74
C TYR A 198 -13.65 7.43 7.79
N MET A 199 -14.85 7.13 8.29
CA MET A 199 -15.97 8.08 8.31
C MET A 199 -15.65 9.34 9.12
N LYS A 200 -14.92 9.16 10.23
CA LYS A 200 -14.48 10.26 11.10
C LYS A 200 -13.43 11.13 10.40
N LEU A 201 -12.44 10.50 9.76
CA LEU A 201 -11.40 11.21 9.03
C LEU A 201 -11.97 11.97 7.82
N ARG A 202 -12.88 11.33 7.08
CA ARG A 202 -13.58 11.94 5.95
C ARG A 202 -14.37 13.18 6.37
N ALA A 203 -15.21 13.07 7.41
CA ALA A 203 -15.99 14.20 7.91
C ALA A 203 -15.09 15.37 8.34
N MET A 204 -13.99 15.09 9.06
CA MET A 204 -13.02 16.12 9.45
C MET A 204 -12.36 16.81 8.26
N LEU A 205 -12.10 16.08 7.17
CA LEU A 205 -11.53 16.65 5.95
C LEU A 205 -12.56 17.48 5.17
N GLU A 206 -13.82 17.01 5.09
CA GLU A 206 -14.94 17.73 4.47
C GLU A 206 -15.26 19.04 5.22
N ASP A 207 -15.25 19.03 6.55
CA ASP A 207 -15.42 20.23 7.40
C ASP A 207 -14.34 21.28 7.14
N ASN A 208 -13.16 20.86 6.69
CA ASN A 208 -12.04 21.73 6.30
C ASN A 208 -12.02 22.07 4.80
N GLY A 209 -13.08 21.72 4.06
CA GLY A 209 -13.26 22.07 2.64
C GLY A 209 -12.69 21.07 1.64
N SER A 210 -12.36 19.84 2.06
CA SER A 210 -11.97 18.78 1.13
C SER A 210 -13.18 18.26 0.35
N ILE A 211 -12.97 17.98 -0.94
CA ILE A 211 -13.94 17.28 -1.79
C ILE A 211 -13.44 15.87 -2.07
N PHE A 212 -14.35 14.89 -2.07
CA PHE A 212 -14.04 13.48 -2.34
C PHE A 212 -14.72 13.03 -3.62
N ASN A 213 -13.96 12.42 -4.53
CA ASN A 213 -14.45 11.89 -5.80
C ASN A 213 -14.96 10.45 -5.66
N THR A 214 -14.50 9.74 -4.63
CA THR A 214 -14.75 8.33 -4.40
C THR A 214 -15.32 8.10 -3.00
N SER A 215 -15.78 6.87 -2.76
CA SER A 215 -16.14 6.40 -1.42
C SER A 215 -15.03 5.53 -0.81
N SER A 216 -13.85 5.48 -1.43
CA SER A 216 -12.74 4.65 -0.98
C SER A 216 -11.94 5.34 0.11
N ASP A 217 -11.57 4.54 1.10
CA ASP A 217 -10.72 4.93 2.22
C ASP A 217 -9.31 5.35 1.78
N THR A 218 -8.81 4.82 0.68
CA THR A 218 -7.56 5.24 0.03
C THR A 218 -7.53 6.73 -0.30
N GLU A 219 -8.64 7.35 -0.69
CA GLU A 219 -8.68 8.79 -0.98
C GLU A 219 -8.47 9.64 0.28
N VAL A 220 -8.95 9.18 1.45
CA VAL A 220 -8.70 9.85 2.73
C VAL A 220 -7.21 9.89 3.03
N VAL A 221 -6.46 8.83 2.73
CA VAL A 221 -4.99 8.80 2.91
C VAL A 221 -4.32 9.89 2.07
N LEU A 222 -4.73 10.08 0.82
CA LEU A 222 -4.20 11.14 -0.05
C LEU A 222 -4.47 12.55 0.50
N HIS A 223 -5.68 12.79 1.01
CA HIS A 223 -6.02 14.07 1.63
C HIS A 223 -5.20 14.34 2.90
N LEU A 224 -4.96 13.33 3.73
CA LEU A 224 -4.11 13.46 4.92
C LEU A 224 -2.66 13.80 4.55
N ILE A 225 -2.10 13.16 3.52
CA ILE A 225 -0.75 13.48 3.01
C ILE A 225 -0.70 14.91 2.46
N ALA A 226 -1.71 15.33 1.71
CA ALA A 226 -1.78 16.65 1.10
C ALA A 226 -1.88 17.78 2.14
N THR A 227 -2.64 17.56 3.21
CA THR A 227 -2.85 18.54 4.30
C THR A 227 -1.71 18.58 5.32
N SER A 228 -0.88 17.53 5.39
CA SER A 228 0.30 17.47 6.27
C SER A 228 1.23 18.67 6.06
N LYS A 229 1.88 19.13 7.13
CA LYS A 229 2.90 20.21 7.07
C LYS A 229 4.33 19.66 7.17
N THR A 230 4.49 18.38 7.46
CA THR A 230 5.77 17.72 7.73
C THR A 230 6.70 17.70 6.51
N ARG A 231 8.01 17.66 6.77
CA ARG A 231 9.08 17.61 5.76
C ARG A 231 10.17 16.66 6.24
N PRO A 232 10.82 15.88 5.35
CA PRO A 232 10.60 15.76 3.89
C PRO A 232 9.30 15.02 3.50
N PHE A 233 9.04 14.79 2.20
CA PHE A 233 7.78 14.22 1.71
C PHE A 233 7.38 12.92 2.43
N PHE A 234 8.30 11.96 2.55
CA PHE A 234 7.96 10.66 3.11
C PHE A 234 7.46 10.75 4.56
N LEU A 235 7.88 11.75 5.35
CA LEU A 235 7.36 11.96 6.70
C LEU A 235 5.90 12.43 6.71
N ARG A 236 5.35 12.84 5.57
CA ARG A 236 3.91 13.11 5.42
C ARG A 236 3.11 11.83 5.29
N ILE A 237 3.70 10.78 4.70
CA ILE A 237 3.10 9.45 4.70
C ILE A 237 3.06 8.93 6.13
N VAL A 238 4.16 9.10 6.89
CA VAL A 238 4.19 8.77 8.32
C VAL A 238 3.11 9.54 9.10
N ASP A 239 3.06 10.87 8.99
CA ASP A 239 2.05 11.71 9.65
C ASP A 239 0.59 11.41 9.21
N ALA A 240 0.39 10.89 7.99
CA ALA A 240 -0.91 10.39 7.57
C ALA A 240 -1.23 9.05 8.26
N CYS A 241 -0.30 8.10 8.22
CA CYS A 241 -0.45 6.75 8.78
C CYS A 241 -0.64 6.76 10.30
N GLU A 242 -0.04 7.70 11.03
CA GLU A 242 -0.25 7.89 12.48
C GLU A 242 -1.71 8.23 12.85
N LYS A 243 -2.49 8.77 11.90
CA LYS A 243 -3.91 9.10 12.09
C LYS A 243 -4.84 7.96 11.68
N LEU A 244 -4.31 6.92 11.04
CA LEU A 244 -5.09 5.80 10.53
C LEU A 244 -5.31 4.76 11.62
N GLU A 245 -6.56 4.34 11.79
CA GLU A 245 -6.91 3.20 12.63
C GLU A 245 -7.48 2.10 11.74
N GLY A 246 -6.94 0.89 11.83
CA GLY A 246 -7.39 -0.25 11.03
C GLY A 246 -6.24 -1.12 10.55
N ALA A 247 -6.51 -1.89 9.51
CA ALA A 247 -5.57 -2.79 8.86
C ALA A 247 -5.17 -2.19 7.53
N TYR A 248 -3.87 -2.10 7.23
CA TYR A 248 -3.40 -1.56 5.95
C TYR A 248 -2.00 -2.07 5.58
N SER A 249 -1.87 -2.51 4.33
CA SER A 249 -0.62 -2.62 3.59
C SER A 249 -0.73 -1.68 2.40
N MET A 250 0.17 -0.72 2.30
CA MET A 250 0.15 0.30 1.26
C MET A 250 1.49 0.38 0.54
N VAL A 251 1.42 0.65 -0.76
CA VAL A 251 2.56 1.11 -1.54
C VAL A 251 2.24 2.47 -2.16
N PHE A 252 3.19 3.39 -2.05
CA PHE A 252 3.11 4.74 -2.58
C PHE A 252 4.18 4.96 -3.63
N LEU A 253 3.82 5.70 -4.67
CA LEU A 253 4.71 6.07 -5.75
C LEU A 253 4.77 7.58 -5.88
N THR A 254 5.98 8.13 -5.96
CA THR A 254 6.25 9.53 -6.32
C THR A 254 7.16 9.57 -7.53
N GLU A 255 7.53 10.77 -7.97
CA GLU A 255 8.39 10.98 -9.14
C GLU A 255 9.76 10.27 -9.04
N ASP A 256 10.24 10.00 -7.83
CA ASP A 256 11.57 9.41 -7.61
C ASP A 256 11.66 8.40 -6.46
N LYS A 257 10.55 8.06 -5.79
CA LYS A 257 10.55 7.10 -4.66
C LYS A 257 9.38 6.14 -4.72
N LEU A 258 9.66 4.92 -4.26
CA LEU A 258 8.68 3.91 -3.89
C LEU A 258 8.67 3.78 -2.37
N VAL A 259 7.50 3.83 -1.75
CA VAL A 259 7.36 3.69 -0.29
C VAL A 259 6.41 2.54 0.02
N ALA A 260 6.80 1.62 0.89
CA ALA A 260 5.95 0.55 1.38
C ALA A 260 5.66 0.76 2.88
N VAL A 261 4.41 0.57 3.27
CA VAL A 261 3.95 0.78 4.65
C VAL A 261 3.09 -0.40 5.08
N ARG A 262 3.35 -0.92 6.28
CA ARG A 262 2.50 -1.91 6.93
C ARG A 262 1.99 -1.37 8.27
N ASP A 263 0.72 -1.62 8.57
CA ASP A 263 0.10 -1.13 9.80
C ASP A 263 0.82 -1.65 11.06
N PRO A 264 0.73 -0.93 12.20
CA PRO A 264 1.42 -1.28 13.45
C PRO A 264 1.14 -2.68 14.00
N TYR A 265 0.04 -3.31 13.60
CA TYR A 265 -0.35 -4.65 14.06
C TYR A 265 -0.05 -5.73 13.03
N GLY A 266 0.37 -5.35 11.81
CA GLY A 266 0.75 -6.28 10.75
C GLY A 266 -0.41 -7.08 10.18
N PHE A 267 -1.64 -6.55 10.21
CA PHE A 267 -2.85 -7.29 9.83
C PHE A 267 -2.82 -7.77 8.38
N ARG A 268 -2.37 -6.92 7.45
CA ARG A 268 -2.27 -7.27 6.03
C ARG A 268 -0.85 -7.69 5.68
N PRO A 269 -0.67 -8.71 4.83
CA PRO A 269 0.66 -9.16 4.46
C PRO A 269 1.32 -8.15 3.52
N LEU A 270 2.64 -8.04 3.63
CA LEU A 270 3.47 -7.26 2.73
C LEU A 270 4.91 -7.78 2.82
N VAL A 271 5.46 -8.20 1.70
CA VAL A 271 6.80 -8.79 1.59
C VAL A 271 7.68 -7.95 0.67
N MET A 272 8.99 -8.02 0.91
CA MET A 272 10.03 -7.39 0.10
C MET A 272 10.91 -8.46 -0.55
N GLY A 273 11.23 -8.26 -1.83
CA GLY A 273 12.21 -9.05 -2.57
C GLY A 273 13.08 -8.17 -3.46
N ARG A 274 14.10 -8.78 -4.06
CA ARG A 274 15.03 -8.11 -4.96
C ARG A 274 15.34 -8.96 -6.19
N ARG A 275 15.31 -8.33 -7.37
CA ARG A 275 15.70 -8.96 -8.63
C ARG A 275 17.21 -8.93 -8.82
N SER A 276 17.71 -9.73 -9.77
CA SER A 276 19.14 -9.86 -10.08
C SER A 276 19.82 -8.56 -10.52
N ASN A 277 19.07 -7.63 -11.13
CA ASN A 277 19.54 -6.30 -11.52
C ASN A 277 19.54 -5.27 -10.37
N GLY A 278 19.12 -5.68 -9.16
CA GLY A 278 19.04 -4.83 -7.98
C GLY A 278 17.68 -4.16 -7.77
N ALA A 279 16.71 -4.35 -8.67
CA ALA A 279 15.37 -3.79 -8.53
C ALA A 279 14.68 -4.31 -7.27
N VAL A 280 14.06 -3.41 -6.51
CA VAL A 280 13.35 -3.73 -5.26
C VAL A 280 11.88 -3.91 -5.56
N VAL A 281 11.29 -4.97 -5.01
CA VAL A 281 9.88 -5.32 -5.22
C VAL A 281 9.19 -5.48 -3.88
N PHE A 282 8.01 -4.89 -3.76
CA PHE A 282 7.05 -5.17 -2.69
C PHE A 282 5.83 -5.87 -3.26
N ALA A 283 5.28 -6.83 -2.54
CA ALA A 283 4.05 -7.53 -2.93
C ALA A 283 3.25 -7.96 -1.71
N SER A 284 1.94 -8.15 -1.86
CA SER A 284 1.11 -8.75 -0.79
C SER A 284 1.58 -10.16 -0.41
N GLU A 285 2.04 -10.97 -1.37
CA GLU A 285 2.44 -12.36 -1.16
C GLU A 285 3.72 -12.71 -1.95
N THR A 286 4.43 -13.74 -1.49
CA THR A 286 5.70 -14.18 -2.09
C THR A 286 5.53 -14.78 -3.48
N CYS A 287 4.37 -15.34 -3.81
CA CYS A 287 4.09 -15.93 -5.12
C CYS A 287 4.28 -14.91 -6.27
N ALA A 288 4.01 -13.62 -6.01
CA ALA A 288 4.27 -12.54 -6.95
C ALA A 288 5.77 -12.29 -7.17
N LEU A 289 6.57 -12.41 -6.10
CA LEU A 289 8.03 -12.30 -6.18
C LEU A 289 8.60 -13.48 -6.98
N ASP A 290 8.13 -14.69 -6.69
CA ASP A 290 8.57 -15.93 -7.36
C ASP A 290 8.35 -15.86 -8.87
N LEU A 291 7.18 -15.37 -9.32
CA LEU A 291 6.85 -15.28 -10.74
C LEU A 291 7.76 -14.34 -11.52
N ILE A 292 8.22 -13.24 -10.90
CA ILE A 292 9.05 -12.23 -11.57
C ILE A 292 10.55 -12.38 -11.25
N GLU A 293 10.93 -13.51 -10.64
CA GLU A 293 12.30 -13.84 -10.25
C GLU A 293 12.91 -12.80 -9.28
N ALA A 294 12.09 -12.24 -8.39
CA ALA A 294 12.56 -11.46 -7.27
C ALA A 294 12.86 -12.40 -6.09
N THR A 295 14.13 -12.48 -5.68
CA THR A 295 14.52 -13.26 -4.51
C THR A 295 13.89 -12.63 -3.27
N TYR A 296 13.10 -13.41 -2.53
CA TYR A 296 12.51 -12.99 -1.27
C TYR A 296 13.60 -12.59 -0.26
N GLU A 297 13.48 -11.39 0.33
CA GLU A 297 14.40 -10.92 1.36
C GLU A 297 13.78 -11.08 2.75
N ARG A 298 12.60 -10.50 2.97
CA ARG A 298 11.88 -10.53 4.27
C ARG A 298 10.46 -9.97 4.15
N GLU A 299 9.67 -10.14 5.19
CA GLU A 299 8.46 -9.35 5.40
C GLU A 299 8.79 -7.88 5.66
N VAL A 300 7.88 -6.98 5.27
CA VAL A 300 7.81 -5.64 5.84
C VAL A 300 7.23 -5.76 7.24
N TYR A 301 7.93 -5.23 8.25
CA TYR A 301 7.55 -5.42 9.64
C TYR A 301 6.31 -4.61 10.02
N PRO A 302 5.55 -5.04 11.05
CA PRO A 302 4.45 -4.24 11.59
C PRO A 302 4.91 -2.83 11.99
N GLY A 303 4.22 -1.82 11.48
CA GLY A 303 4.54 -0.40 11.70
C GLY A 303 5.75 0.11 10.91
N GLU A 304 6.35 -0.70 10.04
CA GLU A 304 7.50 -0.29 9.25
C GLU A 304 7.09 0.55 8.03
N VAL A 305 7.89 1.56 7.75
CA VAL A 305 7.82 2.38 6.55
C VAL A 305 9.15 2.25 5.82
N LEU A 306 9.15 1.53 4.69
CA LEU A 306 10.31 1.38 3.83
C LEU A 306 10.25 2.40 2.70
N VAL A 307 11.33 3.16 2.54
CA VAL A 307 11.50 4.13 1.46
C VAL A 307 12.61 3.64 0.56
N VAL A 308 12.32 3.48 -0.73
CA VAL A 308 13.28 3.12 -1.75
C VAL A 308 13.47 4.30 -2.69
N ASP A 309 14.72 4.74 -2.81
CA ASP A 309 15.13 5.76 -3.75
C ASP A 309 16.52 5.42 -4.33
N LYS A 310 17.14 6.39 -5.02
CA LYS A 310 18.46 6.23 -5.66
C LYS A 310 19.58 5.86 -4.69
N ASP A 311 19.43 6.18 -3.40
CA ASP A 311 20.44 5.92 -2.37
C ASP A 311 20.24 4.52 -1.76
N GLY A 312 19.11 3.87 -2.03
CA GLY A 312 18.80 2.50 -1.64
C GLY A 312 17.53 2.38 -0.81
N VAL A 313 17.48 1.37 0.06
CA VAL A 313 16.33 1.08 0.93
C VAL A 313 16.60 1.65 2.33
N GLN A 314 15.71 2.50 2.81
CA GLN A 314 15.73 3.10 4.15
C GLN A 314 14.51 2.64 4.94
N SER A 315 14.71 2.26 6.21
CA SER A 315 13.64 1.81 7.11
C SER A 315 13.36 2.86 8.19
N LEU A 316 12.08 3.15 8.37
CA LEU A 316 11.52 4.03 9.39
C LEU A 316 10.40 3.28 10.12
N CYS A 317 9.96 3.80 11.26
CA CYS A 317 8.87 3.18 12.03
C CYS A 317 7.78 4.20 12.36
N LEU A 318 6.52 3.79 12.24
CA LEU A 318 5.34 4.55 12.64
C LEU A 318 5.24 4.70 14.16
N MET A 319 5.82 3.77 14.91
CA MET A 319 5.87 3.81 16.36
C MET A 319 7.29 3.52 16.84
N PRO A 320 7.81 4.25 17.85
CA PRO A 320 9.02 3.82 18.54
C PRO A 320 8.81 2.40 19.08
N PRO A 321 9.82 1.52 19.04
CA PRO A 321 9.74 0.25 19.75
C PRO A 321 9.46 0.53 21.24
N PRO A 322 8.62 -0.29 21.90
CA PRO A 322 8.20 -0.10 23.28
C PRO A 322 9.33 -0.10 24.30
#